data_AF-A0A528W655-F1
#
_entry.id   AF-A0A528W655-F1
#
_cell.length_a   1.000
_cell.length_b   1.000
_cell.length_c   1.000
_cell.angle_alpha   90.00
_cell.angle_beta   90.00
_cell.angle_gamma   90.00
#
_symmetry.space_group_name_H-M   'P 1'
#
loop_
_entity.id
_entity.type
_entity.pdbx_description
1 polymer ?
#
loop_
_entity_poly.entity_id
_entity_poly.type
_entity_poly.pdbx_seq_one_letter_code
_entity_poly.pdbx_strand_id
1 'polypeptide(L)' 'SRFVAHFVGNVNMFEGKVAERAASTTRITGATGAQIVVENAADTANGADIVFAIRPEKIKVSSKKPADAVNALEGEVYD' A
#
# COMPACT_ATOMS: atom_id res chain seq x y z
N SER A 1 6.74 12.60 9.38
CA SER A 1 5.74 12.38 10.44
C SER A 1 4.37 12.28 9.79
N ARG A 2 3.42 11.53 10.39
CA ARG A 2 2.02 11.41 9.95
C ARG A 2 1.35 12.77 9.69
N PHE A 3 1.89 13.83 10.31
CA PHE A 3 1.53 15.24 10.16
C PHE A 3 1.77 15.84 8.76
N VAL A 4 2.82 15.43 8.03
CA VAL A 4 3.12 15.97 6.69
C VAL A 4 2.19 15.39 5.63
N ALA A 5 1.66 14.19 5.86
CA ALA A 5 0.73 13.53 4.94
C ALA A 5 -0.73 14.04 5.09
N HIS A 6 -1.01 14.90 6.07
CA HIS A 6 -2.32 15.56 6.23
C HIS A 6 -2.36 17.01 5.71
N PHE A 7 -1.22 17.69 5.52
CA PHE A 7 -1.21 19.14 5.31
C PHE A 7 -1.26 19.59 3.83
N VAL A 8 -0.98 18.71 2.87
CA VAL A 8 -1.12 19.03 1.44
C VAL A 8 -1.69 17.83 0.68
N GLY A 9 -3.01 17.85 0.44
CA GLY A 9 -3.69 17.24 -0.70
C GLY A 9 -3.63 15.71 -0.85
N ASN A 10 -4.80 15.07 -0.77
CA ASN A 10 -5.17 13.83 -1.46
C ASN A 10 -4.11 12.70 -1.42
N VAL A 11 -3.99 12.01 -0.28
CA VAL A 11 -3.23 10.76 -0.19
C VAL A 11 -4.08 9.73 0.54
N ASN A 12 -4.20 8.53 -0.04
CA ASN A 12 -4.81 7.39 0.61
C ASN A 12 -3.79 6.73 1.53
N MET A 13 -4.22 6.39 2.76
CA MET A 13 -3.39 5.71 3.74
C MET A 13 -3.98 4.34 4.06
N PHE A 14 -3.11 3.33 4.07
CA PHE A 14 -3.45 1.96 4.40
C PHE A 14 -2.60 1.51 5.58
N GLU A 15 -3.24 1.20 6.69
CA GLU A 15 -2.58 0.63 7.87
C GLU A 15 -2.30 -0.86 7.65
N GLY A 16 -1.12 -1.32 8.09
CA GLY A 16 -0.74 -2.71 7.98
C GLY A 16 0.51 -3.05 8.78
N LYS A 17 0.97 -4.29 8.59
CA LYS A 17 2.21 -4.81 9.20
C LYS A 17 3.15 -5.32 8.13
N VAL A 18 4.46 -5.21 8.37
CA VAL A 18 5.48 -5.83 7.53
C VAL A 18 5.38 -7.35 7.65
N ALA A 19 4.96 -8.04 6.58
CA ALA A 19 4.85 -9.49 6.54
C ALA A 19 6.19 -10.16 6.20
N GLU A 20 6.91 -9.60 5.23
CA GLU A 20 8.15 -10.16 4.71
C GLU A 20 9.05 -9.04 4.14
N ARG A 21 10.37 -9.24 4.26
CA ARG A 21 11.39 -8.39 3.64
C ARG A 21 12.30 -9.25 2.78
N ALA A 22 12.45 -8.85 1.52
CA ALA A 22 13.45 -9.37 0.60
C ALA A 22 14.55 -8.30 0.36
N ALA A 23 15.57 -8.64 -0.43
CA ALA A 23 16.69 -7.73 -0.69
C ALA A 23 16.28 -6.39 -1.31
N SER A 24 15.22 -6.36 -2.14
CA SER A 24 14.76 -5.17 -2.85
C SER A 24 13.30 -4.79 -2.58
N THR A 25 12.52 -5.67 -1.94
CA THR A 25 11.08 -5.47 -1.76
C THR A 25 10.64 -5.75 -0.34
N THR A 26 9.50 -5.18 0.03
CA THR A 26 8.84 -5.41 1.32
C THR A 26 7.37 -5.68 1.07
N ARG A 27 6.86 -6.73 1.71
CA ARG A 27 5.44 -7.11 1.67
C ARG A 27 4.76 -6.58 2.92
N ILE A 28 3.66 -5.87 2.73
CA ILE A 28 2.80 -5.32 3.77
C ILE A 28 1.48 -6.08 3.72
N THR A 29 0.99 -6.52 4.87
CA THR A 29 -0.37 -7.04 5.04
C THR A 29 -1.23 -5.98 5.72
N GLY A 30 -2.25 -5.50 5.02
CA GLY A 30 -3.25 -4.59 5.57
C GLY A 30 -4.24 -5.30 6.49
N ALA A 31 -5.01 -4.53 7.26
CA ALA A 31 -5.97 -5.06 8.25
C ALA A 31 -7.03 -6.01 7.65
N THR A 32 -7.38 -5.83 6.37
CA THR A 32 -8.37 -6.67 5.65
C THR A 32 -7.74 -7.86 4.92
N GLY A 33 -6.44 -8.11 5.11
CA GLY A 33 -5.68 -9.14 4.39
C GLY A 33 -5.08 -8.67 3.05
N ALA A 34 -5.34 -7.43 2.64
CA ALA A 34 -4.75 -6.81 1.46
C ALA A 34 -3.21 -6.95 1.47
N GLN A 35 -2.64 -7.38 0.34
CA GLN A 35 -1.20 -7.54 0.18
C GLN A 35 -0.65 -6.42 -0.69
N ILE A 36 0.34 -5.69 -0.18
CA ILE A 36 0.98 -4.59 -0.89
C ILE A 36 2.48 -4.87 -0.91
N VAL A 37 3.07 -4.93 -2.10
CA VAL A 37 4.51 -5.04 -2.30
C VAL A 37 5.06 -3.68 -2.71
N VAL A 38 6.05 -3.20 -1.97
CA VAL A 38 6.76 -1.95 -2.26
C VAL A 38 8.24 -2.24 -2.46
N GLU A 39 8.87 -1.47 -3.34
CA GLU A 39 10.32 -1.45 -3.45
C GLU A 39 10.90 -0.66 -2.27
N ASN A 40 11.84 -1.28 -1.57
CA ASN A 40 12.64 -0.66 -0.51
C ASN A 40 11.82 0.15 0.53
N ALA A 41 10.95 -0.54 1.30
CA ALA A 41 10.46 0.07 2.52
C ALA A 41 11.66 0.34 3.45
N ALA A 42 11.68 1.51 4.10
CA ALA A 42 12.64 1.88 5.14
C ALA A 42 12.97 0.70 6.08
N ASP A 43 14.16 0.68 6.70
CA ASP A 43 14.64 -0.40 7.59
C ASP A 43 13.66 -0.70 8.75
N THR A 44 12.62 -1.44 8.43
CA THR A 44 11.46 -1.70 9.27
C THR A 44 11.40 -3.21 9.44
N ALA A 45 11.41 -3.66 10.69
CA ALA A 45 11.46 -5.08 11.02
C ALA A 45 10.17 -5.80 10.59
N ASN A 46 10.27 -7.11 10.33
CA ASN A 46 9.10 -7.97 10.17
C ASN A 46 8.19 -7.86 11.40
N GLY A 47 6.88 -7.82 11.18
CA GLY A 47 5.85 -7.66 12.22
C GLY A 47 5.61 -6.22 12.68
N ALA A 48 6.45 -5.26 12.28
CA ALA A 48 6.29 -3.87 12.68
C ALA A 48 5.06 -3.22 12.02
N ASP A 49 4.43 -2.33 12.77
CA ASP A 49 3.33 -1.48 12.29
C ASP A 49 3.83 -0.45 11.28
N ILE A 50 3.11 -0.31 10.18
CA ILE A 50 3.44 0.63 9.11
C ILE A 50 2.17 1.21 8.49
N VAL A 51 2.33 2.41 7.91
CA VAL A 51 1.30 3.05 7.08
C VAL A 51 1.83 3.15 5.66
N PHE A 52 1.15 2.49 4.73
CA PHE A 52 1.40 2.66 3.30
C PHE A 52 0.59 3.85 2.79
N ALA A 53 1.28 4.85 2.24
CA ALA A 53 0.66 6.05 1.68
C ALA A 53 0.79 6.06 0.16
N ILE A 54 -0.31 6.30 -0.56
CA ILE A 54 -0.35 6.36 -2.02
C ILE A 54 -1.22 7.53 -2.48
N ARG A 55 -0.75 8.27 -3.47
CA ARG A 55 -1.52 9.38 -4.05
C ARG A 55 -2.56 8.86 -5.06
N PRO A 56 -3.77 9.43 -5.15
CA PRO A 56 -4.81 8.97 -6.07
C PRO A 56 -4.38 8.87 -7.52
N GLU A 57 -3.53 9.78 -8.02
CA GLU A 57 -3.02 9.74 -9.39
C GLU A 57 -2.11 8.54 -9.68
N LYS A 58 -1.70 7.80 -8.65
CA LYS A 58 -0.95 6.53 -8.77
C LYS A 58 -1.87 5.30 -8.76
N ILE A 59 -3.18 5.47 -8.61
CA ILE A 59 -4.18 4.41 -8.65
C ILE A 59 -4.83 4.39 -10.03
N LYS A 60 -4.98 3.20 -10.60
CA LYS A 60 -5.77 2.97 -11.83
C LYS A 60 -6.93 2.04 -11.49
N VAL A 61 -8.13 2.42 -11.90
CA VAL A 61 -9.33 1.60 -11.78
C VAL A 61 -9.59 0.91 -13.12
N SER A 62 -9.86 -0.39 -13.09
CA SER A 62 -10.17 -1.20 -14.26
C SER A 62 -11.28 -2.19 -13.90
N SER A 63 -12.17 -2.48 -14.84
CA SER A 63 -13.21 -3.51 -14.68
C SER A 63 -12.68 -4.94 -14.74
N LYS A 64 -11.41 -5.12 -15.16
CA LYS A 64 -10.71 -6.40 -15.20
C LYS A 64 -9.39 -6.31 -14.46
N LYS A 65 -9.04 -7.36 -13.71
CA LYS A 65 -7.73 -7.49 -13.07
C LYS A 65 -6.62 -7.44 -14.14
N PRO A 66 -5.63 -6.51 -14.03
CA PRO A 66 -4.52 -6.47 -14.96
C PRO A 66 -3.63 -7.72 -14.80
N ALA A 67 -3.15 -8.28 -15.92
CA ALA A 67 -2.39 -9.54 -15.92
C ALA A 67 -1.07 -9.44 -15.13
N ASP A 68 -0.36 -8.31 -15.24
CA ASP A 68 0.99 -8.14 -14.70
C ASP A 68 1.04 -7.15 -13.52
N ALA A 69 -0.07 -6.98 -12.80
CA ALA A 69 -0.11 -6.07 -11.66
C ALA A 69 0.51 -6.70 -10.40
N VAL A 70 1.61 -6.12 -9.92
CA VAL A 70 2.22 -6.47 -8.63
C VAL A 70 1.26 -6.19 -7.47
N ASN A 71 0.58 -5.04 -7.52
CA ASN A 71 -0.43 -4.63 -6.56
C ASN A 71 -1.76 -4.46 -7.28
N ALA A 72 -2.72 -5.34 -6.98
CA ALA A 72 -4.10 -5.25 -7.46
C ALA A 72 -5.04 -5.69 -6.34
N LEU A 73 -5.97 -4.81 -6.02
CA LEU A 73 -7.03 -5.06 -5.03
C LEU A 73 -8.37 -4.96 -5.76
N GLU A 74 -9.29 -5.86 -5.42
CA GLU A 74 -10.66 -5.85 -5.92
C GLU A 74 -11.57 -5.13 -4.92
N GLY A 75 -12.59 -4.48 -5.43
CA GLY A 75 -13.55 -3.72 -4.65
C GLY A 75 -14.69 -3.20 -5.50
N GLU A 76 -15.60 -2.50 -4.85
CA GLU A 76 -16.77 -1.89 -5.49
C GLU A 76 -16.60 -0.37 -5.54
N VAL A 77 -17.14 0.25 -6.58
CA VAL A 77 -17.14 1.71 -6.74
C VAL A 77 -18.33 2.27 -5.96
N TYR A 78 -18.05 3.16 -5.02
CA TYR A 78 -19.02 3.92 -4.23
C TYR A 78 -18.83 5.42 -4.49
N ASP A 79 -19.93 6.19 -4.45
CA ASP A 79 -19.98 7.66 -4.59
C ASP A 79 -19.75 8.36 -3.24
#